data_AF-A0AAD0YET3-F1
#
_entry.id   AF-A0AAD0YET3-F1
#
_cell.length_a   1.000
_cell.length_b   1.000
_cell.length_c   1.000
_cell.angle_alpha   90.00
_cell.angle_beta   90.00
_cell.angle_gamma   90.00
#
_symmetry.space_group_name_H-M   'P 1'
#
loop_
_entity.id
_entity.type
_entity.pdbx_description
1 polymer ?
#
loop_
_entity_poly.entity_id
_entity_poly.type
_entity_poly.pdbx_seq_one_letter_code
_entity_poly.pdbx_strand_id
1 'polypeptide(L)'
;MTEKQLKIRQQAFALTVCTVVFMTVYNLCTWYATSLEDLPSLTFGFERSIPFVPLSIIPYMSSGFFFCLVFFSCTNKYQLKILTWRMLFVTIIAGIFFMAVPLQFSLTKPEVSNSILKLPFSFLQTFDSPFNQSPSLHIAFAFVFWSVFKDLTKWRLLVMICLILLGISTLTTYQHHTIDILTGSILAHVSFIIIPYRKNDPQYRNFRVANYYFLSGLVCILAALLFHEYVAVEGLLLLLPASVTIMIGYYLRKNTDFVSPFLVNVNSNIRQSGKN
;
A
#
# COMPACT_ATOMS: atom_id res chain seq x y z
N MET A 1 -25.02 -5.58 -21.29
CA MET A 1 -25.40 -4.45 -20.41
C MET A 1 -24.45 -3.30 -20.68
N THR A 2 -24.92 -2.21 -21.26
CA THR A 2 -24.16 -0.97 -21.44
C THR A 2 -23.75 -0.45 -20.05
N GLU A 3 -22.45 -0.52 -19.73
CA GLU A 3 -21.93 0.06 -18.49
C GLU A 3 -22.25 1.56 -18.50
N LYS A 4 -23.15 1.98 -17.60
CA LYS A 4 -23.48 3.41 -17.41
C LYS A 4 -22.18 4.17 -17.16
N GLN A 5 -21.84 5.07 -18.09
CA GLN A 5 -20.68 5.96 -18.03
C GLN A 5 -20.53 6.55 -16.62
N LEU A 6 -19.31 6.45 -16.08
CA LEU A 6 -18.96 6.98 -14.78
C LEU A 6 -19.07 8.51 -14.81
N LYS A 7 -19.85 9.09 -13.89
CA LYS A 7 -20.01 10.55 -13.82
C LYS A 7 -18.92 11.14 -12.94
N ILE A 8 -18.32 12.25 -13.37
CA ILE A 8 -17.30 13.01 -12.61
C ILE A 8 -17.77 13.31 -11.17
N ARG A 9 -19.05 13.64 -10.98
CA ARG A 9 -19.63 13.87 -9.64
C ARG A 9 -19.47 12.69 -8.69
N GLN A 10 -19.51 11.45 -9.20
CA GLN A 10 -19.32 10.25 -8.38
C GLN A 10 -17.86 10.06 -7.99
N GLN A 11 -16.92 10.35 -8.91
CA GLN A 11 -15.48 10.30 -8.65
C GLN A 11 -15.07 11.37 -7.65
N ALA A 12 -15.57 12.60 -7.82
CA ALA A 12 -15.37 13.71 -6.90
C ALA A 12 -15.94 13.39 -5.51
N PHE A 13 -17.15 12.83 -5.43
CA PHE A 13 -17.72 12.41 -4.14
C PHE A 13 -16.87 11.35 -3.44
N ALA A 14 -16.40 10.33 -4.17
CA ALA A 14 -15.53 9.30 -3.63
C ALA A 14 -14.19 9.88 -3.12
N LEU A 15 -13.59 10.79 -3.88
CA LEU A 15 -12.40 11.54 -3.47
C LEU A 15 -12.66 12.30 -2.18
N THR A 16 -13.73 13.11 -2.13
CA THR A 16 -14.09 13.90 -0.93
C THR A 16 -14.27 13.01 0.30
N VAL A 17 -14.98 11.89 0.18
CA VAL A 17 -15.17 10.95 1.30
C VAL A 17 -13.83 10.40 1.79
N CYS A 18 -12.97 9.93 0.89
CA CYS A 18 -11.65 9.42 1.26
C CYS A 18 -10.76 10.51 1.88
N THR A 19 -10.79 11.73 1.35
CA THR A 19 -10.04 12.87 1.89
C THR A 19 -10.54 13.23 3.29
N VAL A 20 -11.85 13.33 3.51
CA VAL A 20 -12.42 13.65 4.83
C VAL A 20 -12.04 12.57 5.84
N VAL A 21 -12.19 11.30 5.50
CA VAL A 21 -11.82 10.20 6.42
C VAL A 21 -10.32 10.20 6.69
N PHE A 22 -9.48 10.41 5.67
CA PHE A 22 -8.03 10.54 5.85
C PHE A 22 -7.69 11.67 6.82
N MET A 23 -8.21 12.88 6.58
CA MET A 23 -7.95 14.03 7.44
C MET A 23 -8.43 13.80 8.87
N THR A 24 -9.61 13.20 9.06
CA THR A 24 -10.12 12.90 10.40
C THR A 24 -9.23 11.91 11.14
N VAL A 25 -8.90 10.78 10.50
CA VAL A 25 -8.05 9.75 11.12
C VAL A 25 -6.65 10.28 11.41
N TYR A 26 -6.06 11.01 10.46
CA TYR A 26 -4.73 11.60 10.59
C TYR A 26 -4.65 12.61 11.74
N ASN A 27 -5.60 13.54 11.82
CA ASN A 27 -5.63 14.54 12.89
C ASN A 27 -5.92 13.89 14.26
N LEU A 28 -6.77 12.86 14.32
CA LEU A 28 -7.02 12.11 15.55
C LEU A 28 -5.76 11.38 16.03
N CYS A 29 -5.05 10.70 15.14
CA CYS A 29 -3.79 10.01 15.45
C CYS A 29 -2.71 10.99 15.88
N THR A 30 -2.62 12.15 15.22
CA THR A 30 -1.67 13.22 15.58
C THR A 30 -1.98 13.78 16.95
N TRP A 31 -3.25 14.11 17.23
CA TRP A 31 -3.68 14.58 18.55
C TRP A 31 -3.36 13.55 19.65
N TYR A 32 -3.65 12.28 19.41
CA TYR A 32 -3.31 11.20 20.34
C TYR A 32 -1.79 11.07 20.55
N ALA A 33 -0.99 11.12 19.49
CA ALA A 33 0.46 11.05 19.62
C ALA A 33 1.04 12.25 20.39
N THR A 34 0.51 13.46 20.17
CA THR A 34 0.95 14.66 20.90
C THR A 34 0.63 14.64 22.40
N SER A 35 -0.29 13.79 22.85
CA SER A 35 -0.62 13.66 24.28
C SER A 35 0.22 12.62 25.00
N LEU A 36 1.10 11.91 24.30
CA LEU A 36 2.03 10.93 24.87
C LEU A 36 3.39 11.59 25.15
N GLU A 37 3.98 11.27 26.30
CA GLU A 37 5.26 11.86 26.72
C GLU A 37 6.45 11.28 25.96
N ASP A 38 6.48 9.95 25.76
CA ASP A 38 7.55 9.25 25.07
C ASP A 38 6.99 8.31 24.00
N LEU A 39 7.46 8.50 22.77
CA LEU A 39 7.09 7.67 21.62
C LEU A 39 8.30 6.86 21.15
N PRO A 40 8.19 5.52 21.08
CA PRO A 40 9.27 4.72 20.57
C PRO A 40 9.47 4.94 19.06
N SER A 41 10.68 4.64 18.61
CA SER A 41 10.98 4.48 17.18
C SER A 41 11.52 3.09 16.95
N LEU A 42 11.05 2.43 15.90
CA LEU A 42 11.58 1.14 15.49
C LEU A 42 12.39 1.31 14.20
N THR A 43 13.68 1.05 14.29
CA THR A 43 14.61 1.11 13.16
C THR A 43 15.49 -0.12 13.12
N PHE A 44 16.00 -0.44 11.94
CA PHE A 44 16.98 -1.49 11.74
C PHE A 44 18.39 -0.90 11.62
N GLY A 45 19.40 -1.63 12.09
CA GLY A 45 20.78 -1.14 12.09
C GLY A 45 21.31 -0.71 10.71
N PHE A 46 20.88 -1.38 9.63
CA PHE A 46 21.31 -1.08 8.26
C PHE A 46 20.76 0.26 7.73
N GLU A 47 19.69 0.81 8.31
CA GLU A 47 19.03 2.02 7.79
C GLU A 47 19.90 3.26 7.89
N ARG A 48 20.88 3.25 8.80
CA ARG A 48 21.90 4.31 8.91
C ARG A 48 22.77 4.45 7.65
N SER A 49 22.81 3.43 6.79
CA SER A 49 23.54 3.48 5.53
C SER A 49 22.72 4.04 4.36
N ILE A 50 21.41 4.25 4.55
CA ILE A 50 20.55 4.82 3.51
C ILE A 50 20.87 6.31 3.38
N PRO A 51 21.28 6.80 2.19
CA PRO A 51 21.62 8.20 2.02
C PRO A 51 20.36 9.07 1.99
N PHE A 52 20.46 10.25 2.61
CA PHE A 52 19.50 11.32 2.39
C PHE A 52 19.66 11.89 0.98
N VAL A 53 18.59 11.83 0.18
CA VAL A 53 18.58 12.32 -1.21
C VAL A 53 17.54 13.44 -1.33
N PRO A 54 17.92 14.73 -1.21
CA PRO A 54 16.95 15.84 -1.21
C PRO A 54 16.03 15.86 -2.44
N LEU A 55 16.55 15.50 -3.62
CA LEU A 55 15.77 15.49 -4.86
C LEU A 55 14.59 14.49 -4.81
N SER A 56 14.68 13.46 -3.97
CA SER A 56 13.61 12.47 -3.78
C SER A 56 12.35 13.06 -3.10
N ILE A 57 12.40 14.31 -2.62
CA ILE A 57 11.19 15.03 -2.18
C ILE A 57 10.15 15.18 -3.30
N ILE A 58 10.58 15.25 -4.57
CA ILE A 58 9.69 15.39 -5.72
C ILE A 58 8.79 14.15 -5.87
N PRO A 59 9.35 12.92 -6.00
CA PRO A 59 8.51 11.72 -6.01
C PRO A 59 7.75 11.51 -4.70
N TYR A 60 8.30 11.91 -3.53
CA TYR A 60 7.56 11.86 -2.26
C TYR A 60 6.27 12.69 -2.32
N MET A 61 6.36 13.96 -2.73
CA MET A 61 5.21 14.87 -2.78
C MET A 61 4.20 14.52 -3.89
N SER A 62 4.60 13.70 -4.86
CA SER A 62 3.67 13.20 -5.89
C SER A 62 2.54 12.32 -5.33
N SER A 63 2.66 11.84 -4.09
CA SER A 63 1.64 11.03 -3.42
C SER A 63 0.26 11.70 -3.40
N GLY A 64 0.20 12.99 -3.05
CA GLY A 64 -1.05 13.77 -3.04
C GLY A 64 -1.66 13.92 -4.44
N PHE A 65 -0.82 14.10 -5.46
CA PHE A 65 -1.27 14.13 -6.85
C PHE A 65 -1.87 12.78 -7.28
N PHE A 66 -1.20 11.67 -6.99
CA PHE A 66 -1.72 10.34 -7.29
C PHE A 66 -3.00 10.00 -6.51
N PHE A 67 -3.10 10.47 -5.26
CA PHE A 67 -4.31 10.33 -4.44
C PHE A 67 -5.53 10.96 -5.12
N CYS A 68 -5.38 12.12 -5.74
CA CYS A 68 -6.47 12.73 -6.52
C CYS A 68 -6.68 12.01 -7.86
N LEU A 69 -5.61 11.79 -8.61
CA LEU A 69 -5.66 11.28 -9.98
C LEU A 69 -6.30 9.88 -10.09
N VAL A 70 -6.09 9.01 -9.09
CA VAL A 70 -6.57 7.62 -9.13
C VAL A 70 -8.09 7.50 -9.26
N PHE A 71 -8.86 8.40 -8.62
CA PHE A 71 -10.32 8.39 -8.70
C PHE A 71 -10.81 8.75 -10.11
N PHE A 72 -10.16 9.72 -10.74
CA PHE A 72 -10.46 10.15 -12.11
C PHE A 72 -10.00 9.16 -13.18
N SER A 73 -9.12 8.22 -12.80
CA SER A 73 -8.64 7.15 -13.67
C SER A 73 -9.51 5.88 -13.64
N CYS A 74 -10.53 5.83 -12.77
CA CYS A 74 -11.48 4.71 -12.75
C CYS A 74 -12.36 4.71 -14.01
N THR A 75 -12.55 3.53 -14.59
CA THR A 75 -13.32 3.34 -15.84
C THR A 75 -14.80 3.08 -15.61
N ASN A 76 -15.16 2.45 -14.50
CA ASN A 76 -16.55 2.12 -14.16
C ASN A 76 -16.83 2.24 -12.66
N LYS A 77 -18.14 2.23 -12.32
CA LYS A 77 -18.62 2.39 -10.93
C LYS A 77 -18.13 1.30 -9.99
N TYR A 78 -17.94 0.08 -10.49
CA TYR A 78 -17.48 -1.04 -9.68
C TYR A 78 -16.00 -0.86 -9.30
N GLN A 79 -15.15 -0.45 -10.25
CA GLN A 79 -13.75 -0.12 -9.98
C GLN A 79 -13.63 1.05 -9.00
N LEU A 80 -14.41 2.12 -9.20
CA LEU A 80 -14.45 3.25 -8.26
C LEU A 80 -14.86 2.81 -6.85
N LYS A 81 -15.92 1.98 -6.73
CA LYS A 81 -16.35 1.42 -5.44
C LYS A 81 -15.19 0.64 -4.78
N ILE A 82 -14.59 -0.32 -5.47
CA ILE A 82 -13.51 -1.13 -4.90
C ILE A 82 -12.31 -0.26 -4.49
N LEU A 83 -11.94 0.75 -5.29
CA LEU A 83 -10.92 1.74 -4.93
C LEU A 83 -11.28 2.46 -3.62
N THR A 84 -12.47 3.09 -3.55
CA THR A 84 -12.93 3.81 -2.36
C THR A 84 -12.90 2.93 -1.12
N TRP A 85 -13.42 1.70 -1.20
CA TRP A 85 -13.44 0.77 -0.07
C TRP A 85 -12.02 0.40 0.38
N ARG A 86 -11.09 0.15 -0.54
CA ARG A 86 -9.69 -0.14 -0.20
C ARG A 86 -9.00 1.05 0.44
N MET A 87 -9.18 2.24 -0.12
CA MET A 87 -8.61 3.49 0.43
C MET A 87 -9.11 3.73 1.86
N LEU A 88 -10.43 3.64 2.09
CA LEU A 88 -11.01 3.78 3.43
C LEU A 88 -10.51 2.72 4.39
N PHE A 89 -10.44 1.46 3.95
CA PHE A 89 -9.96 0.35 4.77
C PHE A 89 -8.52 0.58 5.21
N VAL A 90 -7.59 0.87 4.28
CA VAL A 90 -6.18 1.06 4.66
C VAL A 90 -6.00 2.28 5.55
N THR A 91 -6.71 3.38 5.31
CA THR A 91 -6.68 4.57 6.18
C THR A 91 -7.13 4.26 7.60
N ILE A 92 -8.29 3.62 7.75
CA ILE A 92 -8.86 3.34 9.08
C ILE A 92 -8.01 2.33 9.84
N ILE A 93 -7.58 1.24 9.18
CA ILE A 93 -6.77 0.21 9.83
C ILE A 93 -5.37 0.73 10.18
N ALA A 94 -4.77 1.59 9.33
CA ALA A 94 -3.52 2.25 9.67
C ALA A 94 -3.68 3.13 10.92
N GLY A 95 -4.75 3.93 11.00
CA GLY A 95 -5.02 4.74 12.18
C GLY A 95 -5.24 3.92 13.45
N ILE A 96 -5.99 2.82 13.37
CA ILE A 96 -6.19 1.90 14.51
C ILE A 96 -4.86 1.28 14.95
N PHE A 97 -4.05 0.82 14.00
CA PHE A 97 -2.74 0.24 14.31
C PHE A 97 -1.83 1.27 14.96
N PHE A 98 -1.76 2.48 14.40
CA PHE A 98 -0.96 3.57 14.93
C PHE A 98 -1.40 3.96 16.36
N MET A 99 -2.70 4.03 16.65
CA MET A 99 -3.17 4.28 18.01
C MET A 99 -2.80 3.16 18.99
N ALA A 100 -2.66 1.92 18.52
CA ALA A 100 -2.24 0.80 19.37
C ALA A 100 -0.73 0.75 19.60
N VAL A 101 0.06 1.13 18.59
CA VAL A 101 1.53 1.13 18.62
C VAL A 101 2.03 2.43 17.98
N PRO A 102 1.97 3.56 18.70
CA PRO A 102 2.33 4.84 18.13
C PRO A 102 3.86 4.95 18.02
N LEU A 103 4.33 5.32 16.84
CA LEU A 103 5.76 5.43 16.51
C LEU A 103 6.11 6.84 16.01
N GLN A 104 7.35 7.27 16.25
CA GLN A 104 7.84 8.56 15.76
C GLN A 104 9.11 8.44 14.90
N PHE A 105 9.43 9.52 14.17
CA PHE A 105 10.70 9.64 13.46
C PHE A 105 11.90 9.52 14.39
N SER A 106 12.95 8.81 13.95
CA SER A 106 14.22 8.71 14.68
C SER A 106 15.39 9.42 13.99
N LEU A 107 15.30 9.62 12.67
CA LEU A 107 16.36 10.23 11.88
C LEU A 107 16.17 11.76 11.83
N THR A 108 17.22 12.49 12.21
CA THR A 108 17.27 13.94 12.03
C THR A 108 17.52 14.27 10.56
N LYS A 109 16.68 15.11 9.98
CA LYS A 109 16.79 15.52 8.57
C LYS A 109 17.96 16.49 8.42
N PRO A 110 18.94 16.23 7.52
CA PRO A 110 20.01 17.17 7.25
C PRO A 110 19.49 18.50 6.69
N GLU A 111 20.25 19.58 6.89
CA GLU A 111 19.93 20.85 6.25
C GLU A 111 20.03 20.74 4.72
N VAL A 112 18.96 21.12 4.03
CA VAL A 112 18.93 21.13 2.56
C VAL A 112 19.50 22.45 2.09
N SER A 113 20.70 22.47 1.49
CA SER A 113 21.36 23.72 1.07
C SER A 113 20.65 24.43 -0.09
N ASN A 114 20.02 23.68 -1.00
CA ASN A 114 19.37 24.21 -2.21
C ASN A 114 18.02 24.88 -1.89
N SER A 115 17.89 26.19 -2.16
CA SER A 115 16.70 26.99 -1.86
C SER A 115 15.41 26.50 -2.53
N ILE A 116 15.48 25.90 -3.72
CA ILE A 116 14.30 25.37 -4.42
C ILE A 116 13.79 24.12 -3.70
N LEU A 117 14.70 23.26 -3.24
CA LEU A 117 14.35 22.06 -2.51
C LEU A 117 13.97 22.34 -1.05
N LYS A 118 14.45 23.43 -0.44
CA LYS A 118 14.01 23.86 0.90
C LYS A 118 12.49 24.05 0.95
N LEU A 119 11.89 24.68 -0.06
CA LEU A 119 10.46 25.00 -0.08
C LEU A 119 9.54 23.77 0.16
N PRO A 120 9.63 22.67 -0.61
CA PRO A 120 8.81 21.49 -0.37
C PRO A 120 9.12 20.80 0.97
N PHE A 121 10.37 20.84 1.45
CA PHE A 121 10.69 20.32 2.79
C PHE A 121 10.08 21.17 3.91
N SER A 122 10.09 22.50 3.80
CA SER A 122 9.43 23.39 4.75
C SER A 122 7.91 23.24 4.72
N PHE A 123 7.33 23.08 3.53
CA PHE A 123 5.91 22.74 3.39
C PHE A 123 5.61 21.43 4.12
N LEU A 124 6.39 20.38 3.87
CA LEU A 124 6.22 19.10 4.52
C LEU A 124 6.34 19.23 6.05
N GLN A 125 7.34 19.94 6.56
CA GLN A 125 7.50 20.16 8.00
C GLN A 125 6.30 20.89 8.65
N THR A 126 5.59 21.70 7.86
CA THR A 126 4.41 22.46 8.35
C THR A 126 3.14 21.62 8.36
N PHE A 127 2.99 20.70 7.39
CA PHE A 127 1.74 19.97 7.16
C PHE A 127 1.79 18.48 7.53
N ASP A 128 2.99 17.91 7.66
CA ASP A 128 3.22 16.51 8.04
C ASP A 128 3.69 16.44 9.50
N SER A 129 2.98 15.62 10.27
CA SER A 129 3.19 15.41 11.70
C SER A 129 4.45 14.59 11.92
N PRO A 130 5.22 14.81 13.01
CA PRO A 130 6.38 13.99 13.37
C PRO A 130 6.04 12.51 13.66
N PHE A 131 4.76 12.17 13.70
CA PHE A 131 4.25 10.89 14.15
C PHE A 131 3.62 10.05 13.01
N ASN A 132 3.75 10.47 11.75
CA ASN A 132 3.13 9.77 10.61
C ASN A 132 3.90 8.48 10.22
N GLN A 133 3.94 7.49 11.12
CA GLN A 133 4.71 6.25 11.00
C GLN A 133 3.82 5.00 10.94
N SER A 134 4.43 3.80 11.01
CA SER A 134 3.83 2.48 10.75
C SER A 134 2.32 2.34 11.01
N PRO A 135 1.53 1.88 10.02
CA PRO A 135 1.92 1.46 8.67
C PRO A 135 2.00 2.63 7.70
N SER A 136 2.96 2.62 6.76
CA SER A 136 3.08 3.71 5.78
C SER A 136 1.87 3.75 4.82
N LEU A 137 1.05 4.80 4.94
CA LEU A 137 -0.05 5.05 4.01
C LEU A 137 0.44 5.41 2.60
N HIS A 138 1.61 6.05 2.46
CA HIS A 138 2.24 6.28 1.16
C HIS A 138 2.43 4.98 0.38
N ILE A 139 2.97 3.96 1.05
CA ILE A 139 3.20 2.64 0.46
C ILE A 139 1.87 1.92 0.23
N ALA A 140 0.99 1.88 1.25
CA ALA A 140 -0.29 1.20 1.12
C ALA A 140 -1.11 1.77 -0.06
N PHE A 141 -1.17 3.09 -0.18
CA PHE A 141 -1.82 3.77 -1.28
C PHE A 141 -1.11 3.54 -2.61
N ALA A 142 0.22 3.52 -2.70
CA ALA A 142 0.92 3.20 -3.96
C ALA A 142 0.48 1.85 -4.54
N PHE A 143 0.34 0.81 -3.69
CA PHE A 143 -0.22 -0.48 -4.12
C PHE A 143 -1.68 -0.36 -4.57
N VAL A 144 -2.52 0.34 -3.80
CA VAL A 144 -3.94 0.54 -4.14
C VAL A 144 -4.09 1.31 -5.45
N PHE A 145 -3.29 2.35 -5.67
CA PHE A 145 -3.24 3.15 -6.89
C PHE A 145 -2.86 2.31 -8.10
N TRP A 146 -1.83 1.47 -7.95
CA TRP A 146 -1.42 0.54 -8.99
C TRP A 146 -2.54 -0.41 -9.43
N SER A 147 -3.45 -0.78 -8.52
CA SER A 147 -4.61 -1.63 -8.86
C SER A 147 -5.57 -1.00 -9.87
N VAL A 148 -5.51 0.33 -10.06
CA VAL A 148 -6.25 1.08 -11.08
C VAL A 148 -5.31 1.48 -12.24
N PHE A 149 -4.15 2.07 -11.95
CA PHE A 149 -3.25 2.59 -12.97
C PHE A 149 -2.63 1.53 -13.88
N LYS A 150 -2.57 0.26 -13.45
CA LYS A 150 -2.12 -0.84 -14.32
C LYS A 150 -2.94 -0.98 -15.61
N ASP A 151 -4.18 -0.47 -15.62
CA ASP A 151 -5.08 -0.52 -16.78
C ASP A 151 -4.81 0.64 -17.78
N LEU A 152 -3.96 1.62 -17.43
CA LEU A 152 -3.56 2.74 -18.29
C LEU A 152 -2.49 2.32 -19.31
N THR A 153 -2.88 1.67 -20.41
CA THR A 153 -1.95 1.05 -21.38
C THR A 153 -0.78 1.96 -21.84
N LYS A 154 -1.03 3.23 -22.14
CA LYS A 154 0.00 4.18 -22.63
C LYS A 154 0.98 4.64 -21.55
N TRP A 155 0.51 4.85 -20.33
CA TRP A 155 1.28 5.47 -19.24
C TRP A 155 1.69 4.49 -18.14
N ARG A 156 1.34 3.20 -18.30
CA ARG A 156 1.54 2.15 -17.31
C ARG A 156 2.98 2.10 -16.79
N LEU A 157 3.97 2.11 -17.69
CA LEU A 157 5.38 2.05 -17.30
C LEU A 157 5.82 3.29 -16.53
N LEU A 158 5.46 4.48 -17.01
CA LEU A 158 5.77 5.74 -16.34
C LEU A 158 5.19 5.77 -14.93
N VAL A 159 3.90 5.47 -14.78
CA VAL A 159 3.23 5.47 -13.46
C VAL A 159 3.82 4.40 -12.55
N MET A 160 4.18 3.22 -13.08
CA MET A 160 4.86 2.19 -12.30
C MET A 160 6.18 2.72 -11.73
N ILE A 161 7.01 3.35 -12.56
CA ILE A 161 8.28 3.94 -12.14
C ILE A 161 8.04 5.03 -11.10
N CYS A 162 7.06 5.92 -11.30
CA CYS A 162 6.73 6.96 -10.34
C CYS A 162 6.30 6.41 -8.98
N LEU A 163 5.48 5.35 -8.94
CA LEU A 163 5.06 4.73 -7.69
C LEU A 163 6.20 3.99 -6.98
N ILE A 164 7.12 3.39 -7.74
CA ILE A 164 8.34 2.80 -7.16
C ILE A 164 9.24 3.89 -6.57
N LEU A 165 9.44 4.99 -7.30
CA LEU A 165 10.21 6.15 -6.82
C LEU A 165 9.56 6.80 -5.60
N LEU A 166 8.23 6.84 -5.53
CA LEU A 166 7.49 7.27 -4.34
C LEU A 166 7.81 6.36 -3.14
N GLY A 167 7.88 5.04 -3.34
CA GLY A 167 8.21 4.12 -2.26
C GLY A 167 9.68 4.18 -1.82
N ILE A 168 10.61 4.41 -2.75
CA ILE A 168 12.03 4.63 -2.41
C ILE A 168 12.20 5.97 -1.70
N SER A 169 11.47 6.99 -2.15
CA SER A 169 11.63 8.34 -1.62
C SER A 169 11.23 8.45 -0.16
N THR A 170 10.32 7.60 0.34
CA THR A 170 9.99 7.62 1.76
C THR A 170 11.21 7.33 2.65
N LEU A 171 12.09 6.40 2.25
CA LEU A 171 13.35 6.13 2.94
C LEU A 171 14.34 7.25 2.71
N THR A 172 14.57 7.67 1.47
CA THR A 172 15.63 8.64 1.15
C THR A 172 15.31 10.09 1.50
N THR A 173 14.06 10.37 1.92
CA THR A 173 13.67 11.65 2.56
C THR A 173 13.58 11.56 4.09
N TYR A 174 13.95 10.41 4.67
CA TYR A 174 13.82 10.11 6.11
C TYR A 174 12.40 10.34 6.63
N GLN A 175 11.39 9.92 5.85
CA GLN A 175 9.97 10.01 6.20
C GLN A 175 9.39 8.66 6.60
N HIS A 176 10.10 7.57 6.41
CA HIS A 176 9.67 6.26 6.87
C HIS A 176 10.88 5.39 7.13
N HIS A 177 10.68 4.41 7.99
CA HIS A 177 11.59 3.27 8.14
C HIS A 177 11.09 2.08 7.31
N THR A 178 11.96 1.10 7.12
CA THR A 178 11.71 -0.13 6.38
C THR A 178 10.54 -0.90 6.98
N ILE A 179 10.35 -0.87 8.31
CA ILE A 179 9.18 -1.47 8.93
C ILE A 179 7.89 -0.83 8.43
N ASP A 180 7.83 0.51 8.31
CA ASP A 180 6.64 1.21 7.83
C ASP A 180 6.29 0.78 6.40
N ILE A 181 7.32 0.54 5.58
CA ILE A 181 7.16 0.06 4.19
C ILE A 181 6.62 -1.35 4.16
N LEU A 182 7.18 -2.25 4.97
CA LEU A 182 6.73 -3.64 5.02
C LEU A 182 5.30 -3.74 5.55
N THR A 183 5.01 -3.07 6.65
CA THR A 183 3.66 -3.01 7.25
C THR A 183 2.64 -2.34 6.33
N GLY A 184 3.00 -1.26 5.62
CA GLY A 184 2.15 -0.63 4.60
C GLY A 184 1.87 -1.56 3.41
N SER A 185 2.88 -2.31 2.96
CA SER A 185 2.74 -3.33 1.91
C SER A 185 1.82 -4.48 2.36
N ILE A 186 2.03 -4.99 3.58
CA ILE A 186 1.19 -6.00 4.22
C ILE A 186 -0.26 -5.52 4.26
N LEU A 187 -0.49 -4.29 4.75
CA LEU A 187 -1.82 -3.70 4.85
C LEU A 187 -2.50 -3.56 3.48
N ALA A 188 -1.76 -3.18 2.44
CA ALA A 188 -2.30 -3.16 1.08
C ALA A 188 -2.73 -4.55 0.60
N HIS A 189 -1.92 -5.58 0.82
CA HIS A 189 -2.26 -6.96 0.43
C HIS A 189 -3.45 -7.50 1.23
N VAL A 190 -3.54 -7.19 2.53
CA VAL A 190 -4.73 -7.48 3.36
C VAL A 190 -5.97 -6.81 2.75
N SER A 191 -5.87 -5.54 2.34
CA SER A 191 -7.00 -4.84 1.68
C SER A 191 -7.44 -5.54 0.39
N PHE A 192 -6.50 -6.11 -0.39
CA PHE A 192 -6.82 -6.82 -1.62
C PHE A 192 -7.49 -8.17 -1.39
N ILE A 193 -7.20 -8.81 -0.26
CA ILE A 193 -7.81 -10.08 0.18
C ILE A 193 -9.22 -9.83 0.70
N ILE A 194 -9.40 -8.86 1.59
CA ILE A 194 -10.69 -8.54 2.23
C ILE A 194 -11.64 -7.88 1.23
N ILE A 195 -11.11 -6.99 0.36
CA ILE A 195 -11.88 -6.27 -0.66
C ILE A 195 -11.34 -6.67 -2.05
N PRO A 196 -11.68 -7.89 -2.53
CA PRO A 196 -11.19 -8.38 -3.80
C PRO A 196 -11.91 -7.72 -4.98
N TYR A 197 -11.17 -7.41 -6.03
CA TYR A 197 -11.73 -6.98 -7.31
C TYR A 197 -12.33 -8.20 -8.03
N ARG A 198 -13.60 -8.10 -8.43
CA ARG A 198 -14.37 -9.16 -9.13
C ARG A 198 -14.31 -10.52 -8.42
N LYS A 199 -14.75 -10.55 -7.16
CA LYS A 199 -14.75 -11.76 -6.29
C LYS A 199 -15.27 -13.03 -6.96
N ASN A 200 -16.35 -12.92 -7.74
CA ASN A 200 -17.05 -14.06 -8.34
C ASN A 200 -16.57 -14.38 -9.77
N ASP A 201 -15.60 -13.62 -10.29
CA ASP A 201 -15.04 -13.86 -11.62
C ASP A 201 -13.88 -14.89 -11.50
N PRO A 202 -13.98 -16.06 -12.17
CA PRO A 202 -12.93 -17.07 -12.16
C PRO A 202 -11.60 -16.56 -12.73
N GLN A 203 -11.62 -15.61 -13.68
CA GLN A 203 -10.39 -15.07 -14.28
C GLN A 203 -9.52 -14.33 -13.25
N TYR A 204 -10.14 -13.82 -12.18
CA TYR A 204 -9.44 -13.12 -11.10
C TYR A 204 -9.07 -14.04 -9.94
N ARG A 205 -9.37 -15.35 -10.01
CA ARG A 205 -9.08 -16.31 -8.95
C ARG A 205 -7.59 -16.34 -8.62
N ASN A 206 -6.73 -16.47 -9.64
CA ASN A 206 -5.30 -16.60 -9.41
C ASN A 206 -4.70 -15.29 -8.90
N PHE A 207 -5.24 -14.14 -9.34
CA PHE A 207 -4.88 -12.83 -8.77
C PHE A 207 -5.23 -12.73 -7.27
N ARG A 208 -6.39 -13.26 -6.86
CA ARG A 208 -6.78 -13.30 -5.43
C ARG A 208 -5.86 -14.21 -4.63
N VAL A 209 -5.59 -15.42 -5.13
CA VAL A 209 -4.70 -16.38 -4.47
C VAL A 209 -3.28 -15.83 -4.37
N ALA A 210 -2.77 -15.19 -5.42
CA ALA A 210 -1.46 -14.55 -5.43
C ALA A 210 -1.28 -13.54 -4.29
N ASN A 211 -2.32 -12.80 -3.90
CA ASN A 211 -2.22 -11.86 -2.78
C ASN A 211 -1.98 -12.53 -1.42
N TYR A 212 -2.44 -13.76 -1.21
CA TYR A 212 -2.11 -14.53 0.01
C TYR A 212 -0.63 -14.93 0.02
N TYR A 213 -0.08 -15.31 -1.12
CA TYR A 213 1.34 -15.63 -1.26
C TYR A 213 2.24 -14.40 -1.07
N PHE A 214 1.86 -13.26 -1.66
CA PHE A 214 2.58 -12.00 -1.40
C PHE A 214 2.48 -11.57 0.07
N LEU A 215 1.31 -11.70 0.69
CA LEU A 215 1.13 -11.42 2.11
C LEU A 215 2.03 -12.33 2.96
N SER A 216 2.03 -13.64 2.70
CA SER A 216 2.89 -14.60 3.38
C SER A 216 4.37 -14.24 3.24
N GLY A 217 4.81 -13.91 2.03
CA GLY A 217 6.19 -13.53 1.78
C GLY A 217 6.60 -12.25 2.51
N LEU A 218 5.75 -11.22 2.51
CA LEU A 218 5.99 -9.97 3.23
C LEU A 218 6.04 -10.18 4.75
N VAL A 219 5.16 -11.02 5.30
CA VAL A 219 5.19 -11.40 6.72
C VAL A 219 6.47 -12.16 7.06
N CYS A 220 6.92 -13.08 6.20
CA CYS A 220 8.20 -13.78 6.38
C CYS A 220 9.39 -12.82 6.30
N ILE A 221 9.38 -11.81 5.40
CA ILE A 221 10.43 -10.78 5.35
C ILE A 221 10.45 -9.96 6.64
N LEU A 222 9.29 -9.49 7.09
CA LEU A 222 9.20 -8.72 8.32
C LEU A 222 9.68 -9.53 9.53
N ALA A 223 9.26 -10.79 9.63
CA ALA A 223 9.75 -11.71 10.66
C ALA A 223 11.27 -11.90 10.55
N ALA A 224 11.80 -12.14 9.35
CA ALA A 224 13.24 -12.30 9.14
C ALA A 224 14.05 -11.12 9.69
N LEU A 225 13.60 -9.89 9.40
CA LEU A 225 14.27 -8.68 9.88
C LEU A 225 14.14 -8.50 11.39
N LEU A 226 12.96 -8.75 11.98
CA LEU A 226 12.75 -8.65 13.42
C LEU A 226 13.56 -9.71 14.19
N PHE A 227 13.60 -10.95 13.71
CA PHE A 227 14.42 -12.00 14.31
C PHE A 227 15.91 -11.69 14.18
N HIS A 228 16.35 -11.15 13.04
CA HIS A 228 17.74 -10.74 12.85
C HIS A 228 18.15 -9.64 13.82
N GLU A 229 17.31 -8.62 14.02
CA GLU A 229 17.62 -7.47 14.87
C GLU A 229 17.59 -7.84 16.37
N TYR A 230 16.62 -8.66 16.81
CA TYR A 230 16.35 -8.86 18.24
C TYR A 230 16.70 -10.24 18.79
N VAL A 231 16.96 -11.24 17.94
CA VAL A 231 17.16 -12.63 18.37
C VAL A 231 18.50 -13.18 17.89
N ALA A 232 18.62 -13.43 16.58
CA ALA A 232 19.79 -14.09 16.01
C ALA A 232 19.85 -13.95 14.48
N VAL A 233 21.05 -14.07 13.91
CA VAL A 233 21.31 -13.92 12.46
C VAL A 233 20.58 -14.99 11.64
N GLU A 234 20.33 -16.15 12.22
CA GLU A 234 19.58 -17.26 11.62
C GLU A 234 18.13 -16.87 11.27
N GLY A 235 17.60 -15.79 11.85
CA GLY A 235 16.32 -15.20 11.43
C GLY A 235 16.25 -14.91 9.93
N LEU A 236 17.39 -14.59 9.30
CA LEU A 236 17.49 -14.34 7.87
C LEU A 236 17.17 -15.59 7.01
N LEU A 237 17.18 -16.80 7.58
CA LEU A 237 16.75 -18.02 6.89
C LEU A 237 15.28 -17.93 6.42
N LEU A 238 14.44 -17.12 7.09
CA LEU A 238 13.05 -16.86 6.68
C LEU A 238 12.94 -16.12 5.34
N LEU A 239 14.02 -15.53 4.83
CA LEU A 239 14.04 -14.94 3.48
C LEU A 239 13.90 -16.00 2.38
N LEU A 240 14.33 -17.24 2.62
CA LEU A 240 14.17 -18.34 1.67
C LEU A 240 12.68 -18.65 1.43
N PRO A 241 11.86 -19.04 2.44
CA PRO A 241 10.43 -19.25 2.22
C PRO A 241 9.71 -17.97 1.77
N ALA A 242 10.18 -16.77 2.17
CA ALA A 242 9.65 -15.52 1.64
C ALA A 242 9.83 -15.39 0.11
N SER A 243 11.04 -15.64 -0.40
CA SER A 243 11.31 -15.57 -1.84
C SER A 243 10.48 -16.58 -2.63
N VAL A 244 10.37 -17.82 -2.13
CA VAL A 244 9.56 -18.89 -2.75
C VAL A 244 8.09 -18.47 -2.81
N THR A 245 7.51 -17.98 -1.72
CA THR A 245 6.11 -17.56 -1.71
C THR A 245 5.86 -16.36 -2.62
N ILE A 246 6.75 -15.36 -2.65
CA ILE A 246 6.65 -14.23 -3.59
C ILE A 246 6.72 -14.70 -5.05
N MET A 247 7.63 -15.62 -5.38
CA MET A 247 7.76 -16.19 -6.72
C MET A 247 6.49 -16.95 -7.13
N ILE A 248 5.90 -17.74 -6.22
CA ILE A 248 4.62 -18.43 -6.47
C ILE A 248 3.51 -17.39 -6.71
N GLY A 249 3.43 -16.34 -5.89
CA GLY A 249 2.48 -15.25 -6.07
C GLY A 249 2.62 -14.57 -7.44
N TYR A 250 3.86 -14.30 -7.87
CA TYR A 250 4.15 -13.75 -9.20
C TYR A 250 3.70 -14.68 -10.33
N TYR A 251 4.04 -15.98 -10.22
CA TYR A 251 3.65 -17.00 -11.20
C TYR A 251 2.13 -17.11 -11.33
N LEU A 252 1.40 -17.16 -10.20
CA LEU A 252 -0.06 -17.19 -10.16
C LEU A 252 -0.69 -15.93 -10.77
N ARG A 253 -0.08 -14.77 -10.57
CA ARG A 253 -0.58 -13.52 -11.15
C ARG A 253 -0.43 -13.49 -12.68
N LYS A 254 0.56 -14.18 -13.24
CA LYS A 254 0.82 -14.24 -14.68
C LYS A 254 0.02 -15.32 -15.39
N ASN A 255 -0.22 -16.46 -14.73
CA ASN A 255 -0.91 -17.60 -15.34
C ASN A 255 -2.37 -17.68 -14.88
N THR A 256 -3.32 -17.65 -15.81
CA THR A 256 -4.75 -17.79 -15.52
C THR A 256 -5.20 -19.23 -15.31
N ASP A 257 -4.39 -20.20 -15.73
CA ASP A 257 -4.84 -21.59 -15.90
C ASP A 257 -4.51 -22.50 -14.70
N PHE A 258 -3.60 -22.06 -13.82
CA PHE A 258 -2.98 -22.91 -12.81
C PHE A 258 -3.94 -23.47 -11.75
N VAL A 259 -4.99 -22.72 -11.41
CA VAL A 259 -6.01 -23.23 -10.48
C VAL A 259 -7.17 -23.80 -11.28
N SER A 260 -6.98 -25.05 -11.71
CA SER A 260 -7.82 -25.72 -12.70
C SER A 260 -9.32 -25.58 -12.43
N PRO A 261 -10.15 -25.54 -13.50
CA PRO A 261 -11.61 -25.47 -13.42
C PRO A 261 -12.25 -26.77 -12.91
N PHE A 262 -11.50 -27.72 -12.35
CA PHE A 262 -12.05 -28.98 -11.86
C PHE A 262 -13.15 -28.77 -10.78
N LEU A 263 -13.08 -27.67 -10.02
CA LEU A 263 -14.14 -27.28 -9.08
C LEU A 263 -15.29 -26.48 -9.73
N VAL A 264 -15.11 -25.93 -10.93
CA VAL A 264 -16.16 -25.21 -11.67
C VAL A 264 -17.09 -26.18 -12.40
N ASN A 265 -16.54 -27.28 -12.94
CA ASN A 265 -17.32 -28.30 -13.66
C ASN A 265 -18.22 -29.17 -12.77
N VAL A 266 -17.90 -29.31 -11.48
CA VAL A 266 -18.76 -30.09 -10.56
C VAL A 266 -20.07 -29.36 -10.27
N ASN A 267 -20.04 -28.02 -10.15
CA ASN A 267 -21.25 -27.24 -9.86
C ASN A 267 -22.17 -27.00 -11.07
N SER A 268 -21.63 -27.02 -12.30
CA SER A 268 -22.45 -26.95 -13.52
C SER A 268 -23.20 -28.27 -13.78
N ASN A 269 -22.58 -29.41 -13.49
CA ASN A 269 -23.20 -30.72 -13.70
C ASN A 269 -24.30 -31.03 -12.67
N ILE A 270 -24.17 -30.57 -11.42
CA ILE A 270 -25.24 -30.73 -10.41
C ILE A 270 -26.48 -29.87 -10.74
N ARG A 271 -26.30 -28.69 -11.34
CA ARG A 271 -27.42 -27.83 -11.78
C ARG A 271 -28.18 -28.35 -13.01
N GLN A 272 -27.54 -29.17 -13.84
CA GLN A 272 -28.21 -29.84 -14.97
C GLN A 272 -28.86 -31.17 -14.57
N SER A 273 -28.30 -31.87 -13.58
CA SER A 273 -28.86 -33.14 -13.07
C SER A 273 -30.11 -32.98 -12.18
N GLY A 274 -30.38 -31.78 -11.64
CA GLY A 274 -31.58 -31.52 -10.82
C GLY A 274 -32.79 -30.98 -11.58
N LYS A 275 -32.77 -31.05 -12.92
CA LYS A 275 -33.86 -30.59 -13.81
C LYS A 275 -34.46 -31.71 -14.68
N ASN A 276 -34.11 -32.97 -14.42
CA ASN A 276 -34.78 -34.13 -15.02
C ASN A 276 -35.58 -34.86 -13.95
#